data_AF-I5BZ44-F1
#
_entry.id   AF-I5BZ44-F1
#
_cell.length_a   1.000
_cell.length_b   1.000
_cell.length_c   1.000
_cell.angle_alpha   90.00
_cell.angle_beta   90.00
_cell.angle_gamma   90.00
#
_symmetry.space_group_name_H-M   'P 1'
#
loop_
_entity.id
_entity.type
_entity.pdbx_description
1 polymer ?
#
loop_
_entity_poly.entity_id
_entity_poly.type
_entity_poly.pdbx_seq_one_letter_code
_entity_poly.pdbx_strand_id
1 'polypeptide(L)'
;MGKVLRGEAHAFPAAMEEFLETYKSQLLAQTSLAQAEQLMAQVNPQVIPRNYIVERALYEADQENDFTLFEAALKRYLKPYAPHEDDTFYQFVPEDADRNYQTFCGT
;
A
#
# COMPACT_ATOMS: atom_id res chain seq x y z
N MET A 1 -1.45 20.06 -16.76
CA MET A 1 -0.01 19.72 -16.70
C MET A 1 0.34 19.36 -15.25
N GLY A 2 -0.05 18.16 -14.80
CA GLY A 2 0.18 17.72 -13.43
C GLY A 2 1.62 17.26 -13.26
N LYS A 3 2.37 17.92 -12.37
CA LYS A 3 3.69 17.45 -11.95
C LYS A 3 3.46 16.17 -11.13
N VAL A 4 3.83 15.04 -11.71
CA VAL A 4 4.13 13.82 -10.96
C VAL A 4 5.26 14.17 -10.01
N LEU A 5 4.95 14.35 -8.73
CA LEU A 5 5.97 14.42 -7.70
C LEU A 5 6.53 13.01 -7.54
N ARG A 6 7.53 12.68 -8.37
CA ARG A 6 8.54 11.68 -7.96
C ARG A 6 9.08 12.22 -6.64
N GLY A 7 8.75 11.56 -5.53
CA GLY A 7 9.48 11.75 -4.28
C GLY A 7 10.96 11.71 -4.61
N GLU A 8 11.73 12.66 -4.07
CA GLU A 8 13.16 12.75 -4.30
C GLU A 8 13.75 11.35 -4.16
N ALA A 9 14.56 10.94 -5.14
CA ALA A 9 15.28 9.67 -5.09
C ALA A 9 16.31 9.76 -3.97
N HIS A 10 15.86 9.60 -2.73
CA HIS A 10 16.74 9.41 -1.59
C HIS A 10 17.51 8.13 -1.89
N ALA A 11 18.82 8.27 -2.09
CA ALA A 11 19.71 7.12 -2.19
C ALA A 11 19.45 6.24 -0.96
N PHE A 12 19.25 4.95 -1.19
CA PHE A 12 19.09 4.02 -0.09
C PHE A 12 20.36 4.12 0.78
N PRO A 13 20.25 4.12 2.12
CA PRO A 13 21.42 4.05 2.97
C PRO A 13 22.28 2.83 2.59
N ALA A 14 23.61 2.93 2.66
CA ALA A 14 24.50 1.80 2.33
C ALA A 14 24.13 0.51 3.09
N ALA A 15 23.66 0.63 4.33
CA ALA A 15 23.16 -0.49 5.12
C ALA A 15 21.93 -1.20 4.50
N MET A 16 21.06 -0.46 3.81
CA MET A 16 19.93 -1.03 3.07
C MET A 16 20.43 -1.79 1.82
N GLU A 17 21.42 -1.26 1.12
CA GLU A 17 22.01 -1.95 -0.05
C GLU A 17 22.67 -3.27 0.37
N GLU A 18 23.47 -3.26 1.43
CA GLU A 18 24.09 -4.47 1.99
C GLU A 18 23.04 -5.52 2.43
N PHE A 19 21.97 -5.05 3.08
CA PHE A 19 20.85 -5.90 3.47
C PHE A 19 20.16 -6.53 2.26
N LEU A 20 19.87 -5.75 1.21
CA LEU A 20 19.19 -6.24 0.01
C LEU A 20 20.02 -7.29 -0.72
N GLU A 21 21.34 -7.11 -0.82
CA GLU A 21 22.21 -8.10 -1.45
C GLU A 21 22.29 -9.39 -0.62
N THR A 22 22.37 -9.28 0.71
CA THR A 22 22.34 -10.44 1.60
C THR A 22 21.01 -11.19 1.49
N TYR A 23 19.88 -10.47 1.52
CA TYR A 23 18.54 -11.03 1.39
C TYR A 23 18.35 -11.76 0.06
N LYS A 24 18.76 -11.15 -1.06
CA LYS A 24 18.68 -11.78 -2.40
C LYS A 24 19.51 -13.06 -2.47
N SER A 25 20.74 -13.05 -1.94
CA SER A 25 21.60 -14.23 -1.91
C SER A 25 20.96 -15.39 -1.13
N GLN A 26 20.41 -15.08 0.06
CA GLN A 26 19.70 -16.08 0.88
C GLN A 26 18.42 -16.60 0.24
N LEU A 27 17.68 -15.74 -0.47
CA LEU A 27 16.47 -16.13 -1.20
C LEU A 27 16.79 -17.07 -2.35
N LEU A 28 17.79 -16.71 -3.18
CA LEU A 28 18.19 -17.49 -4.35
C LEU A 28 18.85 -18.83 -4.01
N ALA A 29 19.39 -18.97 -2.80
CA ALA A 29 19.85 -20.26 -2.28
C ALA A 29 18.71 -21.25 -1.99
N GLN A 30 17.47 -20.76 -1.82
CA GLN A 30 16.31 -21.57 -1.43
C GLN A 30 15.28 -21.74 -2.55
N THR A 31 15.11 -20.74 -3.42
CA THR A 31 14.07 -20.72 -4.44
C THR A 31 14.44 -19.82 -5.61
N SER A 32 13.71 -19.92 -6.72
CA SER A 32 13.84 -18.94 -7.81
C SER A 32 13.07 -17.65 -7.48
N LEU A 33 13.47 -16.54 -8.12
CA LEU A 33 12.78 -15.25 -7.97
C LEU A 33 11.30 -15.36 -8.34
N ALA A 34 10.97 -16.03 -9.45
CA ALA A 34 9.59 -16.19 -9.89
C ALA A 34 8.71 -16.95 -8.87
N GLN A 35 9.26 -17.99 -8.24
CA GLN A 35 8.56 -18.72 -7.17
C GLN A 35 8.38 -17.86 -5.92
N ALA A 36 9.40 -17.08 -5.55
CA ALA A 36 9.32 -16.16 -4.42
C ALA A 36 8.27 -15.07 -4.65
N GLU A 37 8.25 -14.46 -5.83
CA GLU A 37 7.27 -13.45 -6.23
C GLU A 37 5.84 -14.01 -6.18
N GLN A 38 5.61 -15.21 -6.73
CA GLN A 38 4.31 -15.86 -6.68
C GLN A 38 3.85 -16.12 -5.24
N LEU A 39 4.76 -16.57 -4.36
CA LEU A 39 4.44 -16.80 -2.96
C LEU A 39 4.13 -15.48 -2.23
N MET A 40 4.98 -14.47 -2.40
CA MET A 40 4.80 -13.15 -1.82
C MET A 40 3.47 -12.53 -2.24
N ALA A 41 3.08 -12.65 -3.51
CA ALA A 41 1.80 -12.13 -3.99
C ALA A 41 0.57 -12.75 -3.31
N GLN A 42 0.68 -13.98 -2.78
CA GLN A 42 -0.41 -14.65 -2.08
C GLN A 42 -0.59 -14.20 -0.63
N VAL A 43 0.46 -13.62 -0.02
CA VAL A 43 0.48 -13.27 1.41
C VAL A 43 0.63 -11.78 1.68
N ASN A 44 1.16 -11.02 0.73
CA ASN A 44 1.31 -9.57 0.81
C ASN A 44 0.14 -8.89 0.09
N PRO A 45 -0.78 -8.23 0.81
CA PRO A 45 -1.90 -7.56 0.16
C PRO A 45 -1.42 -6.37 -0.67
N GLN A 46 -2.01 -6.20 -1.84
CA GLN A 46 -1.83 -5.03 -2.71
C GLN A 46 -2.52 -3.78 -2.14
N VAL A 47 -3.64 -3.97 -1.42
CA VAL A 47 -4.43 -2.89 -0.82
C VAL A 47 -4.74 -3.21 0.64
N ILE A 48 -4.72 -2.18 1.48
CA ILE A 48 -5.10 -2.25 2.90
C ILE A 48 -6.11 -1.14 3.23
N PRO A 49 -6.95 -1.31 4.26
CA PRO A 49 -7.86 -0.26 4.72
C PRO A 49 -7.09 0.87 5.42
N ARG A 50 -6.44 1.73 4.61
CA ARG A 50 -5.73 2.91 5.11
C ARG A 50 -6.73 3.85 5.78
N ASN A 51 -6.35 4.39 6.93
CA ASN A 51 -7.25 5.15 7.77
C ASN A 51 -7.91 6.34 7.06
N TYR A 52 -7.14 7.16 6.32
CA TYR A 52 -7.70 8.32 5.61
C TYR A 52 -8.77 7.91 4.57
N ILE A 53 -8.65 6.72 3.95
CA ILE A 53 -9.64 6.21 2.99
C ILE A 53 -10.91 5.84 3.74
N VAL A 54 -10.77 5.13 4.86
CA VAL A 54 -11.90 4.69 5.70
C VAL A 54 -12.65 5.90 6.24
N GLU A 55 -11.94 6.88 6.80
CA GLU A 55 -12.54 8.11 7.32
C GLU A 55 -13.28 8.90 6.24
N ARG A 56 -12.67 9.06 5.07
CA ARG A 56 -13.31 9.74 3.95
C ARG A 56 -14.58 9.01 3.50
N ALA A 57 -14.55 7.68 3.40
CA ALA A 57 -15.72 6.88 3.06
C ALA A 57 -16.84 7.03 4.08
N LEU A 58 -16.50 7.08 5.37
CA LEU A 58 -17.48 7.32 6.45
C LEU A 58 -18.05 8.74 6.41
N TYR A 59 -17.22 9.74 6.16
CA TYR A 59 -17.63 11.14 6.06
C TYR A 59 -18.59 11.36 4.89
N GLU A 60 -18.25 10.88 3.69
CA GLU A 60 -19.10 11.01 2.49
C GLU A 60 -20.45 10.29 2.68
N ALA A 61 -20.44 9.11 3.31
CA ALA A 61 -21.65 8.36 3.62
C ALA A 61 -22.54 9.07 4.65
N ASP A 62 -21.96 9.69 5.68
CA ASP A 62 -22.72 10.36 6.75
C ASP A 62 -23.22 11.75 6.35
N GLN A 63 -22.38 12.56 5.69
CA GLN A 63 -22.68 13.96 5.39
C GLN A 63 -23.41 14.15 4.06
N GLU A 64 -23.10 13.32 3.06
CA GLU A 64 -23.63 13.46 1.70
C GLU A 64 -24.53 12.29 1.29
N ASN A 65 -24.65 11.26 2.14
CA ASN A 65 -25.34 10.00 1.83
C ASN A 65 -24.79 9.34 0.54
N ASP A 66 -23.51 9.59 0.23
CA ASP A 66 -22.79 9.02 -0.91
C ASP A 66 -21.94 7.83 -0.45
N PHE A 67 -22.29 6.64 -0.94
CA PHE A 67 -21.60 5.38 -0.62
C PHE A 67 -20.60 4.97 -1.69
N THR A 68 -20.36 5.78 -2.72
CA THR A 68 -19.53 5.43 -3.88
C THR A 68 -18.12 5.02 -3.45
N LEU A 69 -17.47 5.80 -2.57
CA LEU A 69 -16.13 5.47 -2.08
C LEU A 69 -16.14 4.23 -1.18
N PHE A 70 -17.13 4.09 -0.31
CA PHE A 70 -17.28 2.91 0.54
C PHE A 70 -17.41 1.62 -0.29
N GLU A 71 -18.30 1.60 -1.28
CA GLU A 71 -18.50 0.44 -2.15
C GLU A 71 -17.25 0.13 -2.99
N ALA A 72 -16.58 1.17 -3.50
CA ALA A 72 -15.35 1.03 -4.25
C ALA A 72 -14.22 0.45 -3.39
N ALA A 73 -14.07 0.91 -2.14
CA ALA A 73 -13.09 0.40 -1.19
C ALA A 73 -13.41 -1.04 -0.76
N LEU A 74 -14.68 -1.35 -0.45
CA LEU A 74 -15.12 -2.67 -0.04
C LEU A 74 -14.84 -3.74 -1.12
N LYS A 75 -15.14 -3.44 -2.39
CA LYS A 75 -14.85 -4.34 -3.53
C LYS A 75 -13.37 -4.75 -3.58
N ARG A 76 -12.46 -3.85 -3.21
CA ARG A 76 -11.01 -4.08 -3.18
C ARG A 76 -10.57 -4.83 -1.94
N TYR A 77 -11.08 -4.45 -0.77
CA TYR A 77 -10.75 -5.11 0.50
C TYR A 77 -11.25 -6.56 0.58
N LEU A 78 -12.29 -6.92 -0.18
CA LEU A 78 -12.71 -8.31 -0.35
C LEU A 78 -11.73 -9.15 -1.20
N LYS A 79 -10.82 -8.51 -1.95
CA LYS A 79 -9.81 -9.17 -2.78
C LYS A 79 -8.45 -8.48 -2.62
N PRO A 80 -7.88 -8.42 -1.41
CA PRO A 80 -6.76 -7.54 -1.12
C PRO A 80 -5.45 -8.01 -1.77
N TYR A 81 -5.35 -9.29 -2.13
CA TYR A 81 -4.18 -9.90 -2.80
C TYR A 81 -4.29 -9.92 -4.33
N ALA A 82 -5.47 -9.61 -4.89
CA ALA A 82 -5.65 -9.60 -6.33
C ALA A 82 -4.87 -8.43 -6.95
N PRO A 83 -4.35 -8.60 -8.19
CA PRO A 83 -3.81 -7.47 -8.93
C PRO A 83 -4.93 -6.46 -9.18
N HIS A 84 -4.70 -5.21 -8.77
CA HIS A 84 -5.58 -4.08 -9.07
C HIS A 84 -4.81 -3.12 -9.98
N GLU A 85 -5.07 -3.18 -11.28
CA GLU A 85 -4.46 -2.27 -12.26
C GLU A 85 -4.94 -0.83 -11.99
N ASP A 86 -4.02 0.13 -12.08
CA ASP A 86 -4.27 1.58 -11.95
C ASP A 86 -4.87 2.06 -10.61
N ASP A 87 -4.73 1.26 -9.54
CA ASP A 87 -5.37 1.52 -8.24
C ASP A 87 -4.53 2.41 -7.31
N THR A 88 -3.86 3.41 -7.89
CA THR A 88 -2.87 4.26 -7.21
C THR A 88 -3.44 4.90 -5.93
N PHE A 89 -4.70 5.32 -5.96
CA PHE A 89 -5.39 5.90 -4.79
C PHE A 89 -5.43 4.97 -3.55
N TYR A 90 -5.51 3.65 -3.75
CA TYR A 90 -5.61 2.67 -2.66
C TYR A 90 -4.27 2.05 -2.26
N GLN A 91 -3.25 2.17 -3.12
CA GLN A 91 -1.94 1.56 -2.91
C GLN A 91 -0.93 2.54 -2.29
N PHE A 92 -0.94 3.80 -2.73
CA PHE A 92 0.05 4.77 -2.32
C PHE A 92 -0.26 5.41 -0.96
N VAL A 93 0.83 5.80 -0.30
CA VAL A 93 0.78 6.65 0.88
C VAL A 93 0.44 8.08 0.42
N PRO A 94 -0.43 8.82 1.13
CA PRO A 94 -0.70 10.22 0.80
C PRO A 94 0.58 11.06 0.89
N GLU A 95 0.65 12.19 0.20
CA GLU A 95 1.86 13.02 0.11
C GLU A 95 2.37 13.52 1.48
N ASP A 96 1.46 13.66 2.44
CA ASP A 96 1.77 14.04 3.81
C ASP A 96 2.17 12.85 4.70
N ALA A 97 2.17 11.62 4.18
CA ALA A 97 2.55 10.40 4.87
C ALA A 97 1.87 10.20 6.24
N ASP A 98 0.59 10.58 6.33
CA ASP A 98 -0.19 10.50 7.56
C ASP A 98 0.47 11.26 8.73
N ARG A 99 1.31 12.28 8.47
CA ARG A 99 2.13 12.99 9.48
C ARG A 99 1.34 13.59 10.65
N ASN A 100 0.07 13.91 10.44
CA ASN A 100 -0.82 14.46 11.46
C ASN A 100 -1.89 13.46 11.92
N TYR A 101 -1.79 12.20 11.49
CA TYR A 101 -2.77 11.18 11.80
C TYR A 101 -2.57 10.64 13.20
N GLN A 102 -3.55 10.87 14.09
CA GLN A 102 -3.53 10.35 15.44
C GLN A 102 -4.33 9.05 15.51
N THR A 103 -3.64 7.94 15.79
CA THR A 103 -4.31 6.68 16.05
C THR A 103 -4.80 6.63 17.49
N PHE A 104 -6.10 6.36 17.67
CA PHE A 104 -6.71 6.08 18.97
C PHE A 104 -6.89 4.59 19.18
N CYS A 105 -5.98 3.76 18.65
CA CYS A 105 -5.97 2.33 18.91
C CYS A 105 -5.53 2.10 20.37
N GLY A 106 -6.45 2.36 21.29
CA GLY A 106 -6.36 1.98 22.69
C GLY A 106 -6.66 0.49 22.83
N THR A 107 -5.62 -0.32 22.66
CA THR A 107 -5.39 -1.63 23.31
C THR A 107 -3.89 -1.89 23.32
#